data_AF-A0AAD5YFG3-F1
#
_entry.id   AF-A0AAD5YFG3-F1
#
_cell.length_a   1.000
_cell.length_b   1.000
_cell.length_c   1.000
_cell.angle_alpha   90.00
_cell.angle_beta   90.00
_cell.angle_gamma   90.00
#
_symmetry.space_group_name_H-M   'P 1'
#
loop_
_entity.id
_entity.type
_entity.pdbx_description
1 polymer ?
#
loop_
_entity_poly.entity_id
_entity_poly.type
_entity_poly.pdbx_seq_one_letter_code
_entity_poly.pdbx_strand_id
1 'polypeptide(L)'
;MSIVITLPGADKLLDTSRSIEQAAIDGDAEEEIECYNSVIEAERSMAPELLSLGDDVSHPLLEPTSPDQTSLKKAKTEGKVDPELVERLVKEKSRNVVVTHTQEEYARLWKQFTTFCVSIGFIEQPSDIESSAPDFNPELPKWITYWIMDKCDDTDIRTGKLKDPSIPRPGIGTAQKMRSAMTHMFGREYGRGTQYWTENPLQPGKWFGNPSLSVTVMQYMVRAGEAATSARAIDEATMKLLFDYLRAFPIMNALESVPRKRKADEPELWSGHRIRAMLHLLFVVSLLCLLRSDEGLRIMWSNVTFETTSKGKRRIKLMLPFRKNRQDGGVQIQQRLWYE
;
A
#
# COMPACT_ATOMS: atom_id res chain seq x y z
N MET A 1 -0.63 -21.30 9.50
CA MET A 1 -0.41 -20.85 10.90
C MET A 1 -1.66 -21.17 11.70
N SER A 2 -1.54 -21.81 12.87
CA SER A 2 -2.66 -22.15 13.76
C SER A 2 -2.49 -21.34 15.03
N ILE A 3 -3.41 -20.41 15.30
CA ILE A 3 -3.37 -19.56 16.49
C ILE A 3 -4.44 -20.05 17.44
N VAL A 4 -4.06 -20.22 18.71
CA VAL A 4 -4.89 -20.81 19.76
C VAL A 4 -5.33 -19.69 20.68
N ILE A 5 -6.61 -19.33 20.63
CA ILE A 5 -7.21 -18.35 21.56
C ILE A 5 -8.04 -19.15 22.57
N THR A 6 -7.70 -19.02 23.85
CA THR A 6 -8.45 -19.64 24.95
C THR A 6 -9.27 -18.56 25.63
N LEU A 7 -10.60 -18.61 25.53
CA LEU A 7 -11.49 -17.60 26.13
C LEU A 7 -12.28 -18.21 27.30
N PRO A 8 -12.16 -17.66 28.52
CA PRO A 8 -13.08 -17.99 29.61
C PRO A 8 -14.53 -17.63 29.20
N GLY A 9 -15.46 -18.58 29.30
CA GLY A 9 -16.87 -18.35 28.94
C GLY A 9 -17.24 -18.61 27.47
N ALA A 10 -16.32 -19.13 26.66
CA ALA A 10 -16.58 -19.51 25.26
C ALA A 10 -17.78 -20.45 25.08
N ASP A 11 -18.08 -21.27 26.09
CA ASP A 11 -19.15 -22.26 26.07
C ASP A 11 -20.54 -21.63 25.82
N LYS A 12 -20.84 -20.53 26.51
CA LYS A 12 -22.12 -19.82 26.37
C LYS A 12 -22.25 -19.11 25.02
N LEU A 13 -21.16 -18.58 24.49
CA LEU A 13 -21.14 -17.86 23.21
C LEU A 13 -21.26 -18.81 22.00
N LEU A 14 -20.69 -20.02 22.09
CA LEU A 14 -20.82 -21.07 21.07
C LEU A 14 -22.24 -21.63 20.97
N ASP A 15 -22.93 -21.77 22.10
CA ASP A 15 -24.32 -22.21 22.09
C ASP A 15 -25.24 -21.12 21.50
N THR A 16 -24.90 -19.84 21.73
CA THR A 16 -25.59 -18.67 21.15
C THR A 16 -25.31 -18.51 19.65
N SER A 17 -24.08 -18.80 19.18
CA SER A 17 -23.75 -18.68 17.75
C SER A 17 -24.38 -19.80 16.91
N ARG A 18 -24.62 -20.97 17.50
CA ARG A 18 -25.36 -22.09 16.88
C ARG A 18 -26.85 -21.81 16.72
N SER A 19 -27.39 -20.82 17.43
CA SER A 19 -28.79 -20.40 17.34
C SER A 19 -29.02 -19.20 16.41
N ILE A 20 -28.00 -18.73 15.69
CA ILE A 20 -28.16 -17.66 14.70
C ILE A 20 -28.87 -18.25 13.47
N GLU A 21 -30.10 -17.80 13.22
CA GLU A 21 -30.91 -18.24 12.08
C GLU A 21 -30.31 -17.77 10.75
N GLN A 22 -30.38 -18.62 9.71
CA GLN A 22 -29.87 -18.31 8.37
C GLN A 22 -30.41 -16.99 7.80
N ALA A 23 -31.65 -16.63 8.14
CA ALA A 23 -32.27 -15.36 7.74
C ALA A 23 -31.54 -14.13 8.30
N ALA A 24 -30.87 -14.22 9.45
CA ALA A 24 -30.05 -13.15 10.00
C ALA A 24 -28.71 -13.00 9.25
N ILE A 25 -28.20 -14.08 8.68
CA ILE A 25 -26.98 -14.08 7.85
C ILE A 25 -27.28 -13.49 6.48
N ASP A 26 -28.41 -13.87 5.88
CA ASP A 26 -28.82 -13.41 4.56
C ASP A 26 -29.18 -11.89 4.59
N GLY A 27 -29.82 -11.41 5.66
CA GLY A 27 -30.09 -9.99 5.86
C GLY A 27 -28.84 -9.11 6.04
N ASP A 28 -27.84 -9.59 6.80
CA ASP A 28 -26.57 -8.87 6.98
C ASP A 28 -25.78 -8.77 5.64
N ALA A 29 -25.89 -9.79 4.76
CA ALA A 29 -25.23 -9.79 3.46
C ALA A 29 -25.88 -8.82 2.45
N GLU A 30 -27.22 -8.70 2.47
CA GLU A 30 -27.94 -7.73 1.62
C GLU A 30 -27.60 -6.28 2.01
N GLU A 31 -27.50 -5.98 3.31
CA GLU A 31 -27.15 -4.63 3.79
C GLU A 31 -25.70 -4.25 3.45
N GLU A 32 -24.77 -5.22 3.46
CA GLU A 32 -23.37 -4.98 3.04
C GLU A 32 -23.27 -4.67 1.55
N ILE A 33 -24.02 -5.38 0.70
CA ILE A 33 -24.11 -5.11 -0.75
C ILE A 33 -24.68 -3.71 -0.99
N GLU A 34 -25.72 -3.31 -0.24
CA GLU A 34 -26.33 -1.99 -0.36
C GLU A 34 -25.37 -0.86 0.07
N CYS A 35 -24.60 -1.07 1.15
CA CYS A 35 -23.54 -0.15 1.58
C CYS A 35 -22.43 0.00 0.53
N TYR A 36 -21.99 -1.11 -0.08
CA TYR A 36 -20.96 -1.09 -1.12
C TYR A 36 -21.42 -0.34 -2.38
N ASN A 37 -22.63 -0.60 -2.85
CA ASN A 37 -23.23 0.11 -3.98
C ASN A 37 -23.38 1.61 -3.70
N SER A 38 -23.77 1.96 -2.47
CA SER A 38 -23.85 3.34 -2.00
C SER A 38 -22.52 4.11 -2.07
N VAL A 39 -21.40 3.44 -1.79
CA VAL A 39 -20.05 4.03 -1.88
C VAL A 39 -19.64 4.23 -3.33
N ILE A 40 -19.88 3.23 -4.20
CA ILE A 40 -19.61 3.34 -5.64
C ILE A 40 -20.41 4.49 -6.26
N GLU A 41 -21.68 4.65 -5.89
CA GLU A 41 -22.51 5.75 -6.38
C GLU A 41 -22.01 7.11 -5.88
N ALA A 42 -21.54 7.19 -4.63
CA ALA A 42 -20.93 8.41 -4.10
C ALA A 42 -19.64 8.75 -4.85
N GLU A 43 -18.76 7.78 -5.12
CA GLU A 43 -17.55 7.97 -5.92
C GLU A 43 -17.87 8.41 -7.36
N ARG A 44 -18.89 7.82 -7.99
CA ARG A 44 -19.37 8.25 -9.31
C ARG A 44 -19.92 9.68 -9.31
N SER A 45 -20.62 10.08 -8.25
CA SER A 45 -21.15 11.43 -8.12
C SER A 45 -20.06 12.50 -7.88
N MET A 46 -18.90 12.09 -7.37
CA MET A 46 -17.75 12.96 -7.09
C MET A 46 -16.76 13.08 -8.26
N ALA A 47 -17.01 12.40 -9.39
CA ALA A 47 -16.14 12.41 -10.57
C ALA A 47 -16.79 12.97 -11.85
N PRO A 48 -17.22 14.26 -11.92
CA PRO A 48 -17.78 14.79 -13.17
C PRO A 48 -16.74 15.19 -14.23
N GLU A 49 -15.42 15.07 -13.99
CA GLU A 49 -14.42 15.69 -14.88
C GLU A 49 -13.41 14.75 -15.56
N LEU A 50 -13.62 13.42 -15.50
CA LEU A 50 -12.64 12.45 -16.05
C LEU A 50 -13.18 11.49 -17.12
N LEU A 51 -14.42 11.68 -17.60
CA LEU A 51 -15.04 10.82 -18.63
C LEU A 51 -15.52 11.60 -19.85
N SER A 52 -14.65 12.44 -20.45
CA SER A 52 -14.89 12.97 -21.81
C SER A 52 -13.76 12.67 -22.80
N LEU A 53 -13.05 11.55 -22.65
CA LEU A 53 -12.13 11.08 -23.67
C LEU A 53 -12.23 9.56 -23.87
N GLY A 54 -12.96 9.17 -24.91
CA GLY A 54 -12.64 7.99 -25.72
C GLY A 54 -13.45 6.74 -25.46
N ASP A 55 -14.69 6.73 -25.95
CA ASP A 55 -15.26 5.52 -26.56
C ASP A 55 -14.40 5.14 -27.77
N ASP A 56 -13.90 3.90 -27.78
CA ASP A 56 -13.63 3.00 -28.92
C ASP A 56 -12.38 2.15 -28.65
N VAL A 57 -12.56 0.94 -28.11
CA VAL A 57 -11.86 -0.26 -28.63
C VAL A 57 -12.72 -1.49 -28.35
N SER A 58 -13.30 -2.03 -29.42
CA SER A 58 -13.87 -3.38 -29.47
C SER A 58 -12.76 -4.41 -29.20
N HIS A 59 -12.85 -5.16 -28.10
CA HIS A 59 -11.99 -6.32 -27.86
C HIS A 59 -12.64 -7.59 -28.46
N PRO A 60 -12.01 -8.29 -29.43
CA PRO A 60 -12.44 -9.64 -29.80
C PRO A 60 -11.97 -10.64 -28.73
N LEU A 61 -12.91 -11.50 -28.32
CA LEU A 61 -12.71 -12.68 -27.50
C LEU A 61 -11.62 -13.60 -28.09
N LEU A 62 -10.59 -13.91 -27.31
CA LEU A 62 -9.62 -14.96 -27.62
C LEU A 62 -10.10 -16.27 -27.02
N GLU A 63 -10.50 -17.21 -27.89
CA GLU A 63 -10.65 -18.62 -27.56
C GLU A 63 -9.29 -19.30 -27.36
N PRO A 64 -9.20 -20.35 -26.52
CA PRO A 64 -7.94 -21.05 -26.28
C PRO A 64 -7.70 -22.14 -27.34
N THR A 65 -6.75 -21.92 -28.26
CA THR A 65 -6.26 -23.00 -29.14
C THR A 65 -5.11 -23.77 -28.49
N SER A 66 -5.33 -25.08 -28.37
CA SER A 66 -4.38 -26.14 -27.98
C SER A 66 -3.09 -26.13 -28.84
N PRO A 67 -1.93 -26.55 -28.28
CA PRO A 67 -0.68 -26.59 -29.03
C PRO A 67 -0.63 -27.83 -29.93
N ASP A 68 -0.65 -27.62 -31.25
CA ASP A 68 -0.30 -28.65 -32.21
C ASP A 68 1.20 -28.63 -32.48
N GLN A 69 1.85 -29.76 -32.16
CA GLN A 69 3.25 -30.01 -32.43
C GLN A 69 3.37 -30.51 -33.85
N THR A 70 3.91 -29.70 -34.77
CA THR A 70 4.66 -30.26 -35.91
C THR A 70 5.44 -29.16 -36.64
N SER A 71 6.64 -29.53 -37.09
CA SER A 71 7.43 -28.88 -38.15
C SER A 71 8.42 -27.79 -37.72
N LEU A 72 9.47 -28.23 -37.01
CA LEU A 72 10.80 -27.62 -37.12
C LEU A 72 11.29 -27.69 -38.58
N LYS A 73 11.06 -26.62 -39.35
CA LYS A 73 11.79 -26.36 -40.61
C LYS A 73 12.74 -25.19 -40.39
N LYS A 74 14.02 -25.49 -40.59
CA LYS A 74 15.18 -24.58 -40.60
C LYS A 74 14.86 -23.26 -41.31
N ALA A 75 14.77 -22.17 -40.55
CA ALA A 75 14.97 -20.82 -41.07
C ALA A 75 16.33 -20.34 -40.57
N LYS A 76 17.34 -20.55 -41.42
CA LYS A 76 18.68 -20.00 -41.28
C LYS A 76 18.62 -18.60 -41.90
N THR A 77 18.34 -17.59 -41.08
CA THR A 77 18.51 -16.20 -41.47
C THR A 77 19.21 -15.50 -40.31
N GLU A 78 20.53 -15.40 -40.41
CA GLU A 78 21.39 -14.58 -39.55
C GLU A 78 21.07 -13.10 -39.84
N GLY A 79 19.93 -12.63 -39.35
CA GLY A 79 19.66 -11.22 -39.21
C GLY A 79 20.43 -10.73 -38.00
N LYS A 80 21.44 -9.87 -38.22
CA LYS A 80 22.15 -9.18 -37.16
C LYS A 80 21.10 -8.43 -36.34
N VAL A 81 20.84 -8.92 -35.13
CA VAL A 81 19.79 -8.37 -34.28
C VAL A 81 20.18 -6.93 -33.95
N ASP A 82 19.31 -5.98 -34.28
CA ASP A 82 19.50 -4.57 -33.97
C ASP A 82 19.58 -4.38 -32.44
N PRO A 83 20.74 -3.97 -31.90
CA PRO A 83 20.92 -3.81 -30.45
C PRO A 83 19.93 -2.81 -29.84
N GLU A 84 19.58 -1.74 -30.56
CA GLU A 84 18.65 -0.72 -30.06
C GLU A 84 17.22 -1.25 -29.97
N LEU A 85 16.81 -2.06 -30.94
CA LEU A 85 15.50 -2.72 -30.93
C LEU A 85 15.40 -3.70 -29.75
N VAL A 86 16.45 -4.47 -29.47
CA VAL A 86 16.50 -5.39 -28.34
C VAL A 86 16.42 -4.63 -27.02
N GLU A 87 17.20 -3.56 -26.87
CA GLU A 87 17.17 -2.74 -25.66
C GLU A 87 15.78 -2.14 -25.42
N ARG A 88 15.13 -1.62 -26.49
CA ARG A 88 13.77 -1.09 -26.41
C ARG A 88 12.75 -2.15 -26.01
N LEU A 89 12.81 -3.33 -26.62
CA LEU A 89 11.91 -4.45 -26.30
C LEU A 89 12.13 -4.96 -24.86
N VAL A 90 13.37 -5.04 -24.39
CA VAL A 90 13.69 -5.40 -23.01
C VAL A 90 13.15 -4.35 -22.03
N LYS A 91 13.30 -3.06 -22.35
CA LYS A 91 12.75 -1.96 -21.54
C LYS A 91 11.22 -2.01 -21.49
N GLU A 92 10.57 -2.26 -22.61
CA GLU A 92 9.11 -2.37 -22.71
C GLU A 92 8.57 -3.59 -21.97
N LYS A 93 9.15 -4.78 -22.20
CA LYS A 93 8.71 -6.02 -21.55
C LYS A 93 9.00 -6.04 -20.06
N SER A 94 10.04 -5.33 -19.61
CA SER A 94 10.32 -5.17 -18.17
C SER A 94 9.45 -4.12 -17.49
N ARG A 95 8.69 -3.28 -18.23
CA ARG A 95 7.92 -2.14 -17.67
C ARG A 95 7.01 -2.57 -16.52
N ASN A 96 6.29 -3.68 -16.69
CA ASN A 96 5.29 -4.20 -15.74
C ASN A 96 5.85 -4.79 -14.43
N VAL A 97 7.17 -4.73 -14.19
CA VAL A 97 7.76 -5.07 -12.89
C VAL A 97 7.29 -4.10 -11.79
N VAL A 98 6.93 -2.87 -12.16
CA VAL A 98 6.34 -1.87 -11.27
C VAL A 98 4.86 -1.75 -11.61
N VAL A 99 3.98 -1.90 -10.60
CA VAL A 99 2.52 -1.74 -10.75
C VAL A 99 2.19 -0.39 -11.40
N THR A 100 1.24 -0.35 -12.34
CA THR A 100 0.90 0.83 -13.15
C THR A 100 0.72 2.10 -12.31
N HIS A 101 -0.07 2.01 -11.24
CA HIS A 101 -0.31 3.12 -10.32
C HIS A 101 0.99 3.67 -9.69
N THR A 102 1.97 2.81 -9.40
CA THR A 102 3.27 3.25 -8.86
C THR A 102 4.10 3.98 -9.91
N GLN A 103 4.01 3.59 -11.18
CA GLN A 103 4.70 4.30 -12.26
C GLN A 103 4.13 5.69 -12.48
N GLU A 104 2.81 5.82 -12.50
CA GLU A 104 2.12 7.11 -12.61
C GLU A 104 2.50 8.04 -11.46
N GLU A 105 2.55 7.49 -10.24
CA GLU A 105 2.96 8.24 -9.05
C GLU A 105 4.42 8.71 -9.15
N TYR A 106 5.34 7.86 -9.64
CA TYR A 106 6.73 8.27 -9.87
C TYR A 106 6.86 9.34 -10.95
N ALA A 107 6.10 9.25 -12.03
CA ALA A 107 6.08 10.28 -13.08
C ALA A 107 5.53 11.61 -12.54
N ARG A 108 4.47 11.56 -11.73
CA ARG A 108 3.89 12.73 -11.06
C ARG A 108 4.88 13.40 -10.10
N LEU A 109 5.63 12.61 -9.34
CA LEU A 109 6.65 13.09 -8.42
C LEU A 109 7.87 13.64 -9.15
N TRP A 110 8.28 13.02 -10.26
CA TRP A 110 9.33 13.55 -11.13
C TRP A 110 8.99 14.93 -11.68
N LYS A 111 7.76 15.10 -12.21
CA LYS A 111 7.29 16.41 -12.70
C LYS A 111 7.30 17.48 -11.61
N GLN A 112 6.95 17.13 -10.37
CA GLN A 112 7.02 18.05 -9.25
C GLN A 112 8.45 18.43 -8.89
N PHE A 113 9.38 17.48 -8.93
CA PHE A 113 10.80 17.73 -8.70
C PHE A 113 11.38 18.69 -9.75
N THR A 114 11.15 18.42 -11.05
CA THR A 114 11.67 19.29 -12.11
C THR A 114 11.05 20.69 -12.07
N THR A 115 9.75 20.80 -11.78
CA THR A 115 9.07 22.08 -11.55
C THR A 115 9.67 22.83 -10.34
N PHE A 116 9.98 22.11 -9.27
CA PHE A 116 10.65 22.69 -8.10
C PHE A 116 12.04 23.21 -8.46
N CYS A 117 12.85 22.45 -9.19
CA CYS A 117 14.18 22.87 -9.63
C CYS A 117 14.13 24.16 -10.45
N VAL A 118 13.15 24.32 -11.35
CA VAL A 118 12.90 25.57 -12.08
C VAL A 118 12.54 26.70 -11.10
N SER A 119 11.63 26.44 -10.15
CA SER A 119 11.16 27.46 -9.21
C SER A 119 12.22 28.01 -8.25
N ILE A 120 13.30 27.26 -8.02
CA ILE A 120 14.46 27.68 -7.21
C ILE A 120 15.57 28.28 -8.09
N GLY A 121 15.49 28.10 -9.41
CA GLY A 121 16.50 28.56 -10.36
C GLY A 121 17.71 27.64 -10.46
N PHE A 122 17.57 26.34 -10.14
CA PHE A 122 18.62 25.35 -10.40
C PHE A 122 18.75 25.01 -11.89
N ILE A 123 17.64 25.12 -12.63
CA ILE A 123 17.54 24.92 -14.07
C ILE A 123 16.55 25.94 -14.65
N GLU A 124 16.59 26.19 -15.96
CA GLU A 124 15.68 27.14 -16.61
C GLU A 124 14.38 26.45 -17.05
N GLN A 125 14.49 25.22 -17.56
CA GLN A 125 13.38 24.42 -18.04
C GLN A 125 13.41 23.00 -17.46
N PRO A 126 12.24 22.33 -17.29
CA PRO A 126 12.20 20.96 -16.78
C PRO A 126 13.02 19.96 -17.59
N SER A 127 13.14 20.17 -18.90
CA SER A 127 13.91 19.34 -19.85
C SER A 127 15.42 19.49 -19.72
N ASP A 128 15.93 20.47 -18.98
CA ASP A 128 17.38 20.69 -18.85
C ASP A 128 18.06 19.56 -18.10
N ILE A 129 17.37 18.96 -17.12
CA ILE A 129 17.88 17.79 -16.41
C ILE A 129 18.01 16.60 -17.38
N GLU A 130 17.03 16.39 -18.25
CA GLU A 130 17.06 15.32 -19.26
C GLU A 130 18.17 15.54 -20.28
N SER A 131 18.33 16.78 -20.73
CA SER A 131 19.36 17.19 -21.69
C SER A 131 20.77 17.08 -21.11
N SER A 132 20.91 17.08 -19.79
CA SER A 132 22.19 16.88 -19.09
C SER A 132 22.62 15.42 -19.02
N ALA A 133 21.80 14.46 -19.46
CA ALA A 133 22.23 13.06 -19.50
C ALA A 133 23.32 12.85 -20.58
N PRO A 134 24.42 12.13 -20.29
CA PRO A 134 24.74 11.40 -19.07
C PRO A 134 25.70 12.13 -18.10
N ASP A 135 25.91 13.43 -18.23
CA ASP A 135 26.80 14.19 -17.35
C ASP A 135 25.97 15.13 -16.47
N PHE A 136 25.33 14.54 -15.45
CA PHE A 136 24.47 15.29 -14.55
C PHE A 136 25.24 16.18 -13.58
N ASN A 137 24.56 17.22 -13.07
CA ASN A 137 25.13 18.14 -12.10
C ASN A 137 25.53 17.42 -10.79
N PRO A 138 26.76 17.64 -10.28
CA PRO A 138 27.24 17.03 -9.02
C PRO A 138 26.36 17.34 -7.80
N GLU A 139 25.63 18.46 -7.83
CA GLU A 139 24.83 18.97 -6.72
C GLU A 139 23.40 18.39 -6.68
N LEU A 140 23.04 17.51 -7.63
CA LEU A 140 21.73 16.83 -7.66
C LEU A 140 21.31 16.21 -6.32
N PRO A 141 22.19 15.54 -5.56
CA PRO A 141 21.90 15.13 -4.18
C PRO A 141 21.28 16.22 -3.31
N LYS A 142 21.85 17.43 -3.36
CA LYS A 142 21.37 18.57 -2.57
C LYS A 142 20.04 19.06 -3.10
N TRP A 143 19.84 19.10 -4.42
CA TRP A 143 18.57 19.49 -5.02
C TRP A 143 17.42 18.56 -4.60
N ILE A 144 17.68 17.25 -4.60
CA ILE A 144 16.72 16.24 -4.12
C ILE A 144 16.41 16.48 -2.64
N THR A 145 17.43 16.69 -1.81
CA THR A 145 17.24 16.98 -0.38
C THR A 145 16.44 18.27 -0.16
N TYR A 146 16.74 19.34 -0.89
CA TYR A 146 16.01 20.60 -0.79
C TYR A 146 14.56 20.48 -1.22
N TRP A 147 14.27 19.68 -2.24
CA TRP A 147 12.91 19.40 -2.66
C TRP A 147 12.12 18.66 -1.58
N ILE A 148 12.72 17.63 -0.96
CA ILE A 148 12.08 16.90 0.14
C ILE A 148 11.89 17.83 1.34
N MET A 149 12.87 18.67 1.67
CA MET A 149 12.82 19.64 2.76
C MET A 149 11.75 20.73 2.53
N ASP A 150 11.62 21.24 1.30
CA ASP A 150 10.57 22.21 0.94
C ASP A 150 9.17 21.65 1.12
N LYS A 151 8.96 20.36 0.85
CA LYS A 151 7.64 19.75 0.96
C LYS A 151 7.33 19.23 2.36
N CYS A 152 8.29 18.59 3.01
CA CYS A 152 8.02 17.76 4.19
C CYS A 152 8.47 18.42 5.50
N ASP A 153 9.46 19.31 5.49
CA ASP A 153 9.99 19.89 6.72
C ASP A 153 9.23 21.14 7.16
N ASP A 154 9.39 21.45 8.44
CA ASP A 154 8.79 22.62 9.08
C ASP A 154 9.45 23.93 8.68
N THR A 155 10.68 23.86 8.15
CA THR A 155 11.47 25.03 7.77
C THR A 155 11.30 25.33 6.29
N ASP A 156 11.03 26.60 5.98
CA ASP A 156 11.05 27.13 4.62
C ASP A 156 12.49 27.28 4.15
N ILE A 157 12.81 26.65 3.02
CA ILE A 157 14.17 26.61 2.47
C ILE A 157 14.63 27.95 1.90
N ARG A 158 13.71 28.84 1.53
CA ARG A 158 14.00 30.16 0.96
C ARG A 158 14.25 31.19 2.05
N THR A 159 13.49 31.11 3.14
CA THR A 159 13.55 32.11 4.23
C THR A 159 14.30 31.63 5.46
N GLY A 160 14.50 30.31 5.62
CA GLY A 160 15.08 29.69 6.81
C GLY A 160 14.16 29.72 8.05
N LYS A 161 12.91 30.19 7.91
CA LYS A 161 11.96 30.33 9.02
C LYS A 161 11.01 29.14 9.08
N LEU A 162 10.36 28.96 10.23
CA LEU A 162 9.28 28.00 10.35
C LEU A 162 8.12 28.40 9.43
N LYS A 163 7.63 27.45 8.65
CA LYS A 163 6.41 27.57 7.85
C LYS A 163 5.22 27.75 8.78
N ASP A 164 4.17 28.36 8.27
CA ASP A 164 2.93 28.54 9.00
C ASP A 164 2.32 27.17 9.40
N PRO A 165 1.82 27.00 10.63
CA PRO A 165 1.19 25.75 11.07
C PRO A 165 -0.07 25.35 10.27
N SER A 166 -0.74 26.31 9.61
CA SER A 166 -1.93 26.04 8.78
C SER A 166 -1.61 25.30 7.48
N ILE A 167 -0.34 25.28 7.05
CA ILE A 167 0.07 24.58 5.82
C ILE A 167 0.21 23.09 6.15
N PRO A 168 -0.63 22.21 5.56
CA PRO A 168 -0.55 20.78 5.82
C PRO A 168 0.78 20.20 5.34
N ARG A 169 1.45 19.44 6.20
CA ARG A 169 2.77 18.85 5.94
C ARG A 169 2.65 17.35 5.72
N PRO A 170 3.13 16.85 4.57
CA PRO A 170 3.26 15.42 4.35
C PRO A 170 4.27 14.81 5.33
N GLY A 171 3.94 13.64 5.89
CA GLY A 171 4.85 12.92 6.77
C GLY A 171 6.00 12.20 6.04
N ILE A 172 6.82 11.49 6.82
CA ILE A 172 7.99 10.72 6.34
C ILE A 172 7.66 9.73 5.21
N GLY A 173 6.46 9.15 5.20
CA GLY A 173 6.01 8.25 4.13
C GLY A 173 5.97 8.94 2.76
N THR A 174 5.63 10.22 2.70
CA THR A 174 5.66 11.00 1.46
C THR A 174 7.09 11.33 1.06
N ALA A 175 7.95 11.73 2.00
CA ALA A 175 9.37 11.93 1.74
C ALA A 175 10.05 10.66 1.19
N GLN A 176 9.71 9.48 1.72
CA GLN A 176 10.19 8.21 1.21
C GLN A 176 9.71 7.93 -0.22
N LYS A 177 8.44 8.22 -0.55
CA LYS A 177 7.93 8.10 -1.92
C LYS A 177 8.64 9.05 -2.88
N MET A 178 8.88 10.30 -2.48
CA MET A 178 9.65 11.29 -3.23
C MET A 178 11.06 10.78 -3.55
N ARG A 179 11.79 10.28 -2.53
CA ARG A 179 13.10 9.67 -2.73
C ARG A 179 13.05 8.45 -3.65
N SER A 180 12.09 7.54 -3.44
CA SER A 180 11.92 6.34 -4.28
C SER A 180 11.65 6.68 -5.75
N ALA A 181 10.87 7.74 -6.01
CA ALA A 181 10.66 8.24 -7.37
C ALA A 181 11.98 8.71 -8.01
N MET A 182 12.82 9.47 -7.29
CA MET A 182 14.13 9.87 -7.79
C MET A 182 15.03 8.66 -8.05
N THR A 183 15.06 7.70 -7.11
CA THR A 183 15.82 6.46 -7.28
C THR A 183 15.39 5.71 -8.54
N HIS A 184 14.08 5.60 -8.79
CA HIS A 184 13.55 4.96 -9.99
C HIS A 184 13.94 5.72 -11.27
N MET A 185 13.76 7.05 -11.30
CA MET A 185 14.08 7.85 -12.48
C MET A 185 15.56 7.77 -12.85
N PHE A 186 16.46 8.04 -11.89
CA PHE A 186 17.90 7.96 -12.14
C PHE A 186 18.38 6.53 -12.38
N GLY A 187 17.83 5.55 -11.66
CA GLY A 187 18.26 4.16 -11.77
C GLY A 187 17.81 3.51 -13.07
N ARG A 188 16.53 3.69 -13.43
CA ARG A 188 15.88 2.99 -14.55
C ARG A 188 15.79 3.82 -15.82
N GLU A 189 15.33 5.06 -15.74
CA GLU A 189 15.12 5.87 -16.95
C GLU A 189 16.44 6.42 -17.49
N TYR A 190 17.34 6.87 -16.62
CA TYR A 190 18.66 7.36 -16.99
C TYR A 190 19.80 6.33 -16.86
N GLY A 191 19.45 5.06 -16.62
CA GLY A 191 20.41 3.94 -16.64
C GLY A 191 21.54 4.01 -15.61
N ARG A 192 21.38 4.75 -14.50
CA ARG A 192 22.44 4.84 -13.46
C ARG A 192 22.49 3.66 -12.50
N GLY A 193 21.49 2.80 -12.55
CA GLY A 193 21.37 1.67 -11.64
C GLY A 193 21.27 2.09 -10.17
N THR A 194 21.85 1.28 -9.30
CA THR A 194 21.73 1.36 -7.84
C THR A 194 23.07 1.66 -7.15
N GLN A 195 24.08 2.10 -7.90
CA GLN A 195 25.37 2.47 -7.33
C GLN A 195 25.29 3.81 -6.58
N TYR A 196 26.16 3.98 -5.59
CA TYR A 196 26.32 5.24 -4.85
C TYR A 196 26.71 6.38 -5.79
N TRP A 197 26.22 7.57 -5.49
CA TRP A 197 26.62 8.80 -6.19
C TRP A 197 28.06 9.16 -5.82
N THR A 198 29.00 8.97 -6.74
CA THR A 198 30.43 9.20 -6.52
C THR A 198 31.09 9.83 -7.74
N GLU A 199 32.10 10.65 -7.49
CA GLU A 199 32.93 11.23 -8.54
C GLU A 199 33.81 10.15 -9.17
N ASN A 200 33.98 10.23 -10.50
CA ASN A 200 34.84 9.33 -11.24
C ASN A 200 36.32 9.66 -10.94
N PRO A 201 37.09 8.74 -10.34
CA PRO A 201 38.49 8.99 -9.99
C PRO A 201 39.38 9.22 -11.23
N LEU A 202 38.96 8.74 -12.40
CA LEU A 202 39.70 8.90 -13.66
C LEU A 202 39.30 10.17 -14.43
N GLN A 203 38.14 10.76 -14.11
CA GLN A 203 37.61 11.95 -14.77
C GLN A 203 37.01 12.91 -13.72
N PRO A 204 37.85 13.72 -13.06
CA PRO A 204 37.40 14.72 -12.11
C PRO A 204 36.31 15.62 -12.72
N GLY A 205 35.27 15.90 -11.93
CA GLY A 205 34.08 16.63 -12.36
C GLY A 205 32.97 15.76 -12.94
N LYS A 206 33.25 14.50 -13.32
CA LYS A 206 32.20 13.57 -13.77
C LYS A 206 31.71 12.69 -12.63
N TRP A 207 30.40 12.56 -12.51
CA TRP A 207 29.77 11.80 -11.44
C TRP A 207 28.99 10.61 -11.99
N PHE A 208 29.06 9.50 -11.26
CA PHE A 208 28.37 8.25 -11.60
C PHE A 208 27.54 7.74 -10.42
N GLY A 209 26.63 6.81 -10.74
CA GLY A 209 25.67 6.26 -9.78
C GLY A 209 24.40 7.08 -9.67
N ASN A 210 23.62 6.84 -8.61
CA ASN A 210 22.29 7.41 -8.43
C ASN A 210 22.31 8.51 -7.37
N PRO A 211 21.97 9.78 -7.69
CA PRO A 211 22.05 10.89 -6.74
C PRO A 211 21.12 10.73 -5.53
N SER A 212 20.01 9.99 -5.67
CA SER A 212 19.07 9.65 -4.58
C SER A 212 19.67 8.65 -3.56
N LEU A 213 20.74 7.95 -3.96
CA LEU A 213 21.51 7.03 -3.11
C LEU A 213 22.78 7.68 -2.57
N SER A 214 22.98 8.98 -2.75
CA SER A 214 24.10 9.71 -2.14
C SER A 214 24.04 9.67 -0.61
N VAL A 215 25.21 9.80 0.03
CA VAL A 215 25.32 9.92 1.49
C VAL A 215 24.50 11.10 2.00
N THR A 216 24.49 12.23 1.27
CA THR A 216 23.73 13.43 1.63
C THR A 216 22.23 13.15 1.75
N VAL A 217 21.63 12.51 0.73
CA VAL A 217 20.19 12.19 0.74
C VAL A 217 19.91 11.13 1.82
N MET A 218 20.77 10.12 1.97
CA MET A 218 20.59 9.07 2.98
C MET A 218 20.62 9.63 4.41
N GLN A 219 21.63 10.45 4.75
CA GLN A 219 21.74 11.08 6.07
C GLN A 219 20.54 11.96 6.37
N TYR A 220 20.09 12.74 5.39
CA TYR A 220 18.90 13.57 5.55
C TYR A 220 17.64 12.74 5.82
N MET A 221 17.43 11.65 5.06
CA MET A 221 16.28 10.76 5.26
C MET A 221 16.29 10.03 6.60
N VAL A 222 17.47 9.73 7.14
CA VAL A 222 17.59 9.15 8.50
C VAL A 222 17.13 10.17 9.53
N ARG A 223 17.63 11.41 9.47
CA ARG A 223 17.21 12.48 10.39
C ARG A 223 15.70 12.75 10.31
N ALA A 224 15.15 12.82 9.10
CA ALA A 224 13.71 13.02 8.90
C ALA A 224 12.87 11.84 9.43
N GLY A 225 13.46 10.63 9.51
CA GLY A 225 12.82 9.42 10.00
C GLY A 225 12.97 9.15 11.52
N GLU A 226 13.76 9.96 12.25
CA GLU A 226 13.94 9.81 13.71
C GLU A 226 12.69 10.17 14.51
N ALA A 227 11.81 11.00 13.95
CA ALA A 227 10.42 10.96 14.33
C ALA A 227 9.86 9.63 13.84
N ALA A 228 10.14 8.57 14.59
CA ALA A 228 9.52 7.29 14.38
C ALA A 228 8.03 7.61 14.28
N THR A 229 7.46 7.45 13.08
CA THR A 229 6.13 6.87 12.94
C THR A 229 6.26 5.51 13.59
N SER A 230 6.36 5.51 14.93
CA SER A 230 5.82 4.46 15.73
C SER A 230 4.42 4.37 15.17
N ALA A 231 4.20 3.34 14.36
CA ALA A 231 2.89 2.76 14.27
C ALA A 231 2.48 2.70 15.74
N ARG A 232 1.57 3.60 16.17
CA ARG A 232 1.11 3.64 17.55
C ARG A 232 0.58 2.25 17.77
N ALA A 233 1.39 1.41 18.38
CA ALA A 233 1.13 0.00 18.45
C ALA A 233 -0.09 -0.09 19.34
N ILE A 234 -1.19 -0.58 18.80
CA ILE A 234 -2.38 -0.83 19.59
C ILE A 234 -1.96 -1.86 20.63
N ASP A 235 -1.93 -1.43 21.88
CA ASP A 235 -1.58 -2.26 23.02
C ASP A 235 -2.85 -2.83 23.66
N GLU A 236 -2.65 -3.69 24.67
CA GLU A 236 -3.76 -4.29 25.42
C GLU A 236 -4.65 -3.22 26.05
N ALA A 237 -4.06 -2.15 26.60
CA ALA A 237 -4.79 -1.05 27.21
C ALA A 237 -5.71 -0.34 26.21
N THR A 238 -5.21 -0.06 25.01
CA THR A 238 -5.98 0.54 23.91
C THR A 238 -7.11 -0.38 23.46
N MET A 239 -6.86 -1.69 23.32
CA MET A 239 -7.91 -2.66 22.98
C MET A 239 -8.99 -2.76 24.06
N LYS A 240 -8.60 -2.70 25.34
CA LYS A 240 -9.54 -2.70 26.46
C LYS A 240 -10.42 -1.45 26.46
N LEU A 241 -9.82 -0.27 26.28
CA LEU A 241 -10.56 0.98 26.16
C LEU A 241 -11.55 0.94 24.99
N LEU A 242 -11.11 0.39 23.84
CA LEU A 242 -12.00 0.21 22.69
C LEU A 242 -13.14 -0.76 23.02
N PHE A 243 -12.88 -1.88 23.69
CA PHE A 243 -13.91 -2.83 24.10
C PHE A 243 -14.95 -2.18 25.04
N ASP A 244 -14.48 -1.47 26.07
CA ASP A 244 -15.35 -0.80 27.04
C ASP A 244 -16.19 0.30 26.37
N TYR A 245 -15.59 1.07 25.46
CA TYR A 245 -16.28 2.07 24.65
C TYR A 245 -17.38 1.43 23.79
N LEU A 246 -17.06 0.33 23.09
CA LEU A 246 -18.03 -0.34 22.20
C LEU A 246 -19.17 -1.01 22.96
N ARG A 247 -18.90 -1.55 24.16
CA ARG A 247 -19.91 -2.17 25.02
C ARG A 247 -20.91 -1.16 25.59
N ALA A 248 -20.52 0.11 25.71
CA ALA A 248 -21.41 1.16 26.20
C ALA A 248 -22.51 1.54 25.20
N PHE A 249 -22.40 1.15 23.92
CA PHE A 249 -23.42 1.43 22.92
C PHE A 249 -24.65 0.53 23.08
N PRO A 250 -25.88 1.10 23.02
CA PRO A 250 -27.10 0.32 23.12
C PRO A 250 -27.15 -0.80 22.08
N ILE A 251 -27.55 -1.99 22.52
CA ILE A 251 -27.87 -3.10 21.62
C ILE A 251 -29.19 -2.74 20.95
N MET A 252 -29.13 -2.13 19.78
CA MET A 252 -30.30 -1.95 18.94
C MET A 252 -30.57 -3.27 18.22
N ASN A 253 -31.74 -3.87 18.48
CA ASN A 253 -32.14 -5.17 17.95
C ASN A 253 -32.47 -5.14 16.45
N ALA A 254 -32.72 -3.95 15.90
CA ALA A 254 -33.06 -3.76 14.51
C ALA A 254 -31.82 -3.38 13.68
N LEU A 255 -31.72 -3.97 12.49
CA LEU A 255 -30.86 -3.57 11.37
C LEU A 255 -31.33 -2.20 10.84
N GLU A 256 -31.34 -1.19 11.71
CA GLU A 256 -31.63 0.16 11.29
C GLU A 256 -30.38 0.74 10.66
N SER A 257 -30.39 0.77 9.33
CA SER A 257 -29.43 1.53 8.54
C SER A 257 -29.34 2.94 9.10
N VAL A 258 -28.15 3.33 9.57
CA VAL A 258 -27.92 4.68 10.10
C VAL A 258 -28.00 5.65 8.92
N PRO A 259 -29.01 6.55 8.87
CA PRO A 259 -29.18 7.45 7.73
C PRO A 259 -27.94 8.31 7.53
N ARG A 260 -27.55 8.59 6.28
CA ARG A 260 -26.39 9.44 5.96
C ARG A 260 -26.45 10.79 6.68
N LYS A 261 -27.65 11.35 6.85
CA LYS A 261 -27.88 12.60 7.60
C LYS A 261 -27.47 12.49 9.07
N ARG A 262 -27.81 11.37 9.74
CA ARG A 262 -27.43 11.11 11.13
C ARG A 262 -25.93 10.95 11.31
N LYS A 263 -25.22 10.37 10.32
CA LYS A 263 -23.75 10.28 10.32
C LYS A 263 -23.07 11.64 10.22
N ALA A 264 -23.68 12.60 9.52
CA ALA A 264 -23.16 13.95 9.40
C ALA A 264 -23.43 14.79 10.68
N ASP A 265 -24.63 14.63 11.25
CA ASP A 265 -25.05 15.37 12.44
C ASP A 265 -24.39 14.83 13.72
N GLU A 266 -24.17 13.50 13.81
CA GLU A 266 -23.61 12.80 14.97
C GLU A 266 -22.51 11.80 14.52
N PRO A 267 -21.28 12.29 14.26
CA PRO A 267 -20.19 11.45 13.73
C PRO A 267 -19.78 10.31 14.67
N GLU A 268 -20.06 10.44 15.98
CA GLU A 268 -19.83 9.37 16.96
C GLU A 268 -20.73 8.15 16.75
N LEU A 269 -21.86 8.30 16.04
CA LEU A 269 -22.80 7.24 15.68
C LEU A 269 -22.64 6.77 14.24
N TRP A 270 -21.40 6.79 13.72
CA TRP A 270 -21.08 6.38 12.35
C TRP A 270 -21.51 4.95 11.98
N SER A 271 -21.73 4.09 12.97
CA SER A 271 -22.17 2.70 12.78
C SER A 271 -22.93 2.11 13.97
N GLY A 272 -23.74 1.10 13.71
CA GLY A 272 -24.52 0.35 14.70
C GLY A 272 -23.71 -0.66 15.53
N HIS A 273 -24.36 -1.26 16.52
CA HIS A 273 -23.71 -2.16 17.50
C HIS A 273 -23.04 -3.39 16.83
N ARG A 274 -23.71 -4.04 15.88
CA ARG A 274 -23.20 -5.24 15.20
C ARG A 274 -21.91 -4.98 14.44
N ILE A 275 -21.89 -3.97 13.56
CA ILE A 275 -20.71 -3.61 12.77
C ILE A 275 -19.54 -3.24 13.68
N ARG A 276 -19.80 -2.50 14.77
CA ARG A 276 -18.78 -2.22 15.79
C ARG A 276 -18.22 -3.49 16.42
N ALA A 277 -19.07 -4.45 16.78
CA ALA A 277 -18.65 -5.74 17.32
C ALA A 277 -17.82 -6.55 16.30
N MET A 278 -18.23 -6.55 15.03
CA MET A 278 -17.49 -7.19 13.93
C MET A 278 -16.11 -6.56 13.74
N LEU A 279 -16.02 -5.22 13.74
CA LEU A 279 -14.74 -4.52 13.63
C LEU A 279 -13.85 -4.73 14.86
N HIS A 280 -14.44 -4.80 16.05
CA HIS A 280 -13.67 -5.15 17.25
C HIS A 280 -13.08 -6.56 17.15
N LEU A 281 -13.88 -7.53 16.69
CA LEU A 281 -13.40 -8.89 16.44
C LEU A 281 -12.27 -8.88 15.42
N LEU A 282 -12.40 -8.14 14.32
CA LEU A 282 -11.35 -7.97 13.31
C LEU A 282 -10.07 -7.41 13.93
N PHE A 283 -10.15 -6.38 14.78
CA PHE A 283 -9.00 -5.81 15.46
C PHE A 283 -8.35 -6.78 16.44
N VAL A 284 -9.14 -7.50 17.25
CA VAL A 284 -8.65 -8.52 18.19
C VAL A 284 -7.93 -9.64 17.43
N VAL A 285 -8.57 -10.18 16.39
CA VAL A 285 -7.98 -11.24 15.57
C VAL A 285 -6.71 -10.75 14.88
N SER A 286 -6.73 -9.54 14.31
CA SER A 286 -5.55 -8.95 13.65
C SER A 286 -4.41 -8.71 14.62
N LEU A 287 -4.68 -8.25 15.84
CA LEU A 287 -3.68 -8.04 16.88
C LEU A 287 -3.08 -9.37 17.36
N LEU A 288 -3.93 -10.33 17.74
CA LEU A 288 -3.49 -11.65 18.24
C LEU A 288 -2.74 -12.45 17.17
N CYS A 289 -3.10 -12.24 15.89
CA CYS A 289 -2.55 -12.99 14.77
C CYS A 289 -1.50 -12.22 13.96
N LEU A 290 -1.23 -10.96 14.33
CA LEU A 290 -0.35 -10.04 13.60
C LEU A 290 -0.70 -9.97 12.11
N LEU A 291 -1.99 -9.85 11.81
CA LEU A 291 -2.50 -9.75 10.44
C LEU A 291 -2.57 -8.31 10.00
N ARG A 292 -2.33 -8.09 8.71
CA ARG A 292 -2.71 -6.85 8.04
C ARG A 292 -4.22 -6.82 7.84
N SER A 293 -4.80 -5.62 7.65
CA SER A 293 -6.24 -5.48 7.45
C SER A 293 -6.75 -6.28 6.24
N ASP A 294 -5.99 -6.34 5.14
CA ASP A 294 -6.34 -7.13 3.95
C ASP A 294 -6.31 -8.64 4.21
N GLU A 295 -5.44 -9.10 5.11
CA GLU A 295 -5.38 -10.49 5.55
C GLU A 295 -6.56 -10.81 6.48
N GLY A 296 -6.87 -9.93 7.44
CA GLY A 296 -8.01 -10.10 8.34
C GLY A 296 -9.37 -10.16 7.60
N LEU A 297 -9.57 -9.28 6.63
CA LEU A 297 -10.79 -9.23 5.82
C LEU A 297 -10.99 -10.43 4.89
N ARG A 298 -9.94 -11.22 4.64
CA ARG A 298 -10.02 -12.44 3.81
C ARG A 298 -10.35 -13.71 4.62
N ILE A 299 -10.48 -13.59 5.94
CA ILE A 299 -10.84 -14.72 6.79
C ILE A 299 -12.26 -15.17 6.46
N MET A 300 -12.41 -16.43 6.06
CA MET A 300 -13.70 -17.06 5.82
C MET A 300 -14.12 -17.94 7.00
N TRP A 301 -15.40 -18.25 7.13
CA TRP A 301 -15.88 -19.18 8.15
C TRP A 301 -15.24 -20.57 8.05
N SER A 302 -14.98 -21.05 6.83
CA SER A 302 -14.25 -22.30 6.56
C SER A 302 -12.82 -22.32 7.11
N ASN A 303 -12.27 -21.15 7.47
CA ASN A 303 -10.95 -21.02 8.08
C ASN A 303 -10.99 -21.14 9.61
N VAL A 304 -12.17 -21.20 10.23
CA VAL A 304 -12.34 -21.23 11.68
C VAL A 304 -12.73 -22.63 12.13
N THR A 305 -11.95 -23.22 13.04
CA THR A 305 -12.29 -24.49 13.68
C THR A 305 -12.32 -24.36 15.19
N PHE A 306 -13.33 -24.93 15.82
CA PHE A 306 -13.46 -24.99 17.27
C PHE A 306 -12.94 -26.35 17.74
N GLU A 307 -11.93 -26.35 18.59
CA GLU A 307 -11.29 -27.57 19.08
C GLU A 307 -11.27 -27.57 20.61
N THR A 308 -11.29 -28.76 21.22
CA THR A 308 -11.06 -28.93 22.64
C THR A 308 -9.67 -29.53 22.83
N THR A 309 -8.84 -28.87 23.62
CA THR A 309 -7.48 -29.33 23.93
C THR A 309 -7.56 -30.61 24.79
N SER A 310 -6.53 -31.45 24.80
CA SER A 310 -6.43 -32.65 25.66
C SER A 310 -6.65 -32.37 27.15
N LYS A 311 -6.44 -31.13 27.60
CA LYS A 311 -6.72 -30.64 28.95
C LYS A 311 -8.15 -30.12 29.18
N GLY A 312 -9.09 -30.38 28.26
CA GLY A 312 -10.49 -29.92 28.33
C GLY A 312 -10.72 -28.43 28.01
N LYS A 313 -9.68 -27.65 27.69
CA LYS A 313 -9.80 -26.23 27.34
C LYS A 313 -10.30 -26.05 25.90
N ARG A 314 -11.41 -25.32 25.70
CA ARG A 314 -11.88 -24.93 24.36
C ARG A 314 -10.94 -23.90 23.73
N ARG A 315 -10.69 -24.04 22.44
CA ARG A 315 -9.91 -23.12 21.63
C ARG A 315 -10.55 -22.86 20.29
N ILE A 316 -10.33 -21.65 19.78
CA ILE A 316 -10.57 -21.31 18.39
C ILE A 316 -9.24 -21.45 17.65
N LYS A 317 -9.25 -22.20 16.56
CA LYS A 317 -8.13 -22.34 15.64
C LYS A 317 -8.48 -21.66 14.33
N LEU A 318 -7.65 -20.70 13.96
CA LEU A 318 -7.76 -19.97 12.72
C LEU A 318 -6.74 -20.49 11.72
N MET A 319 -7.19 -20.93 10.54
CA MET A 319 -6.37 -21.40 9.43
C MET A 319 -6.22 -20.29 8.38
N LEU A 320 -5.03 -19.72 8.26
CA LEU A 320 -4.78 -18.60 7.34
C LEU A 320 -4.10 -19.08 6.04
N PRO A 321 -4.80 -19.18 4.89
CA PRO A 321 -4.22 -19.68 3.64
C PRO A 321 -3.44 -18.64 2.84
N PHE A 322 -3.46 -17.36 3.22
CA PHE A 322 -3.04 -16.23 2.34
C PHE A 322 -1.85 -15.40 2.87
N ARG A 323 -1.01 -15.93 3.77
CA ARG A 323 0.06 -15.12 4.38
C ARG A 323 1.16 -14.76 3.36
N LYS A 324 1.36 -13.45 3.13
CA LYS A 324 2.30 -12.87 2.15
C LYS A 324 3.80 -12.97 2.49
N ASN A 325 4.20 -13.65 3.57
CA ASN A 325 5.59 -13.64 4.04
C ASN A 325 6.41 -14.86 3.58
N ARG A 326 6.00 -15.55 2.52
CA ARG A 326 6.80 -16.62 1.90
C ARG A 326 7.21 -16.21 0.50
N GLN A 327 8.52 -16.26 0.23
CA GLN A 327 9.06 -16.14 -1.13
C GLN A 327 8.70 -17.37 -2.00
N ASP A 328 8.25 -18.48 -1.41
CA ASP A 328 8.01 -19.79 -2.03
C ASP A 328 6.54 -20.29 -1.97
N GLY A 329 5.58 -19.50 -1.48
CA GLY A 329 4.13 -19.78 -1.58
C GLY A 329 3.54 -20.98 -0.81
N GLY A 330 4.31 -21.84 -0.15
CA GLY A 330 3.74 -23.01 0.56
C GLY A 330 3.11 -22.72 1.93
N VAL A 331 2.17 -23.56 2.39
CA VAL A 331 1.56 -23.47 3.74
C VAL A 331 2.38 -24.29 4.73
N GLN A 332 2.98 -23.68 5.76
CA GLN A 332 3.60 -24.41 6.86
C GLN A 332 2.82 -24.21 8.17
N ILE A 333 2.58 -25.32 8.87
CA ILE A 333 1.98 -25.35 10.20
C ILE A 333 3.08 -25.02 11.22
N GLN A 334 3.26 -23.74 11.55
CA GLN A 334 3.95 -23.38 12.79
C GLN A 334 2.93 -23.37 13.93
N GLN A 335 3.10 -24.29 14.87
CA GLN A 335 2.46 -24.25 16.19
C GLN A 335 3.30 -23.33 17.08
N ARG A 336 2.77 -22.16 17.44
CA ARG A 336 3.26 -21.41 18.61
C ARG A 336 2.30 -21.72 19.75
N LEU A 337 2.75 -22.57 20.67
CA LEU A 337 2.11 -22.78 21.96
C LEU A 337 2.52 -21.60 22.85
N TRP A 338 1.57 -20.73 23.16
CA TRP A 338 1.71 -19.85 24.32
C TRP A 338 1.44 -20.72 25.55
N TYR A 339 2.50 -21.10 26.25
CA TYR A 339 2.38 -21.70 27.59
C TYR A 339 2.14 -20.58 28.61
N GLU A 340 1.38 -20.95 29.64
CA GLU A 340 0.99 -20.15 30.81
C GLU A 340 2.18 -19.45 31.50
#